data_AF-A0A5R8KGN0-F1
#
_entry.id   AF-A0A5R8KGN0-F1
#
_cell.length_a   1.000
_cell.length_b   1.000
_cell.length_c   1.000
_cell.angle_alpha   90.00
_cell.angle_beta   90.00
_cell.angle_gamma   90.00
#
_symmetry.space_group_name_H-M   'P 1'
#
loop_
_entity.id
_entity.type
_entity.pdbx_description
1 polymer ?
#
loop_
_entity_poly.entity_id
_entity_poly.type
_entity_poly.pdbx_seq_one_letter_code
_entity_poly.pdbx_strand_id
1 'polypeptide(L)'
;MPRRKPLLADDDDVPVLSPSSSASAAPAPAPTSYIVKTNRPTNQRRGGSILKLLGLILLCNLLIIGAFGAWYYNTINDQIDQRLSGHPVPVRPNNPNPPSTSPAPATSVAANTDSNLAEKFADLQAQLQATQKRLAETEQATKALANRTQQAPTVPPPPAVAVAPALTPATPLTDDFLLLKERNRLTAYADEAIATANRAPYEQLWKSMDDPRLATLVHATRAEILRVQNYYLSGSRLDRFDIPVGDYYPDAAALRDTQLSDEQLIRLLGNPEHPWQVRLKAANLLGLRRSTTVGDALTKAIKSDPNLDVVKEATFSFEQLTGYRAQLFEIDTLESWWKQYTESPPPNAPPLTPEKPAKTAEKSADKTKEKAKEKPPTPEKKSSAPSDTEMPELKLPEELPTDS
;
A
#
# COMPACT_ATOMS: atom_id res chain seq x y z
N MET A 1 4.27 48.22 47.39
CA MET A 1 3.20 47.96 46.39
C MET A 1 3.21 46.48 46.05
N PRO A 2 2.09 45.83 45.63
CA PRO A 2 0.84 46.39 45.11
C PRO A 2 -0.40 46.20 46.02
N ARG A 3 -1.51 46.87 45.67
CA ARG A 3 -2.82 46.79 46.35
C ARG A 3 -3.69 45.65 45.78
N ARG A 4 -4.68 45.21 46.56
CA ARG A 4 -5.67 44.15 46.25
C ARG A 4 -7.07 44.73 46.01
N LYS A 5 -7.94 43.93 45.35
CA LYS A 5 -9.44 43.94 45.36
C LYS A 5 -10.17 45.12 44.66
N PRO A 6 -11.50 45.02 44.39
CA PRO A 6 -12.43 43.87 44.42
C PRO A 6 -13.03 43.57 43.00
N LEU A 7 -13.89 42.59 42.67
CA LEU A 7 -14.84 41.66 43.34
C LEU A 7 -16.30 42.17 43.53
N LEU A 8 -17.23 41.50 42.84
CA LEU A 8 -18.70 41.45 42.96
C LEU A 8 -19.56 42.63 42.46
N ALA A 9 -20.46 42.30 41.53
CA ALA A 9 -21.90 42.60 41.61
C ALA A 9 -22.64 41.61 40.67
N ASP A 10 -23.54 40.81 41.23
CA ASP A 10 -24.56 40.06 40.49
C ASP A 10 -25.76 40.98 40.23
N ASP A 11 -26.56 40.70 39.19
CA ASP A 11 -28.00 40.99 39.17
C ASP A 11 -28.65 40.18 38.02
N ASP A 12 -29.58 39.30 38.37
CA ASP A 12 -30.52 38.64 37.45
C ASP A 12 -31.63 39.63 37.06
N ASP A 13 -32.09 39.64 35.79
CA ASP A 13 -33.54 39.55 35.51
C ASP A 13 -33.93 39.33 34.04
N VAL A 14 -35.16 38.87 33.84
CA VAL A 14 -35.70 38.24 32.62
C VAL A 14 -36.62 39.17 31.78
N PRO A 15 -36.55 39.11 30.43
CA PRO A 15 -37.74 38.85 29.61
C PRO A 15 -37.43 37.94 28.39
N VAL A 16 -38.12 36.82 28.12
CA VAL A 16 -39.52 36.64 27.68
C VAL A 16 -39.87 37.37 26.37
N LEU A 17 -39.87 36.61 25.26
CA LEU A 17 -40.67 36.76 24.00
C LEU A 17 -40.53 38.10 23.22
N SER A 18 -40.47 38.18 21.88
CA SER A 18 -40.76 37.23 20.79
C SER A 18 -40.13 37.73 19.46
N PRO A 19 -40.20 37.01 18.32
CA PRO A 19 -39.25 37.17 17.21
C PRO A 19 -39.65 38.18 16.12
N SER A 20 -38.65 38.83 15.50
CA SER A 20 -38.80 39.59 14.26
C SER A 20 -37.82 39.17 13.16
N SER A 21 -38.37 38.41 12.20
CA SER A 21 -37.99 38.34 10.78
C SER A 21 -36.95 39.38 10.27
N SER A 22 -35.77 38.91 9.87
CA SER A 22 -35.03 39.45 8.71
C SER A 22 -34.03 38.42 8.16
N ALA A 23 -34.49 37.54 7.27
CA ALA A 23 -33.63 36.60 6.55
C ALA A 23 -32.79 37.35 5.51
N SER A 24 -31.56 37.74 5.88
CA SER A 24 -30.58 38.25 4.92
C SER A 24 -30.05 37.10 4.07
N ALA A 25 -30.32 37.13 2.77
CA ALA A 25 -29.93 36.07 1.85
C ALA A 25 -28.41 36.08 1.62
N ALA A 26 -27.71 35.09 2.19
CA ALA A 26 -26.31 34.82 1.85
C ALA A 26 -26.23 34.33 0.38
N PRO A 27 -25.31 34.86 -0.44
CA PRO A 27 -25.15 34.41 -1.82
C PRO A 27 -24.61 32.97 -1.84
N ALA A 28 -25.21 32.12 -2.68
CA ALA A 28 -24.77 30.74 -2.84
C ALA A 28 -23.33 30.68 -3.40
N PRO A 29 -22.48 29.77 -2.89
CA PRO A 29 -21.13 29.60 -3.42
C PRO A 29 -21.19 29.08 -4.87
N ALA A 30 -20.53 29.77 -5.79
CA ALA A 30 -20.44 29.35 -7.18
C ALA A 30 -19.68 28.02 -7.30
N PRO A 31 -20.08 27.12 -8.22
CA PRO A 31 -19.38 25.85 -8.41
C PRO A 31 -18.00 26.09 -9.03
N THR A 32 -16.95 26.00 -8.20
CA THR A 32 -15.55 25.97 -8.67
C THR A 32 -15.29 24.68 -9.44
N SER A 33 -15.49 24.73 -10.76
CA SER A 33 -15.09 23.68 -11.68
C SER A 33 -13.57 23.63 -11.80
N TYR A 34 -12.93 22.88 -10.89
CA TYR A 34 -11.52 22.50 -11.05
C TYR A 34 -11.36 21.53 -12.21
N ILE A 35 -11.34 22.07 -13.44
CA ILE A 35 -10.77 21.39 -14.60
C ILE A 35 -9.26 21.33 -14.38
N VAL A 36 -8.83 20.32 -13.62
CA VAL A 36 -7.42 19.97 -13.48
C VAL A 36 -6.94 19.50 -14.85
N LYS A 37 -6.34 20.41 -15.62
CA LYS A 37 -5.57 20.05 -16.82
C LYS A 37 -4.36 19.22 -16.38
N THR A 38 -4.51 17.90 -16.34
CA THR A 38 -3.44 16.92 -16.06
C THR A 38 -2.46 16.78 -17.22
N ASN A 39 -1.95 17.90 -17.73
CA ASN A 39 -0.82 17.93 -18.65
C ASN A 39 0.43 18.34 -17.87
N ARG A 40 1.01 17.38 -17.12
CA ARG A 40 2.40 17.51 -16.63
C ARG A 40 3.35 16.94 -17.69
N PRO A 41 4.19 17.76 -18.35
CA PRO A 41 5.25 17.27 -19.23
C PRO A 41 6.44 16.78 -18.39
N THR A 42 6.27 15.66 -17.69
CA THR A 42 7.31 15.10 -16.80
C THR A 42 7.52 13.61 -17.07
N ASN A 43 8.35 13.28 -18.07
CA ASN A 43 9.42 12.24 -18.04
C ASN A 43 10.01 11.96 -19.45
N GLN A 44 10.40 12.98 -20.21
CA GLN A 44 10.84 12.79 -21.61
C GLN A 44 12.31 12.31 -21.77
N ARG A 45 13.04 12.05 -20.67
CA ARG A 45 14.47 11.67 -20.70
C ARG A 45 14.81 10.22 -20.29
N ARG A 46 13.83 9.38 -19.90
CA ARG A 46 14.07 7.94 -19.59
C ARG A 46 13.71 6.96 -20.72
N GLY A 47 13.09 7.41 -21.82
CA GLY A 47 12.60 6.51 -22.89
C GLY A 47 13.67 5.60 -23.52
N GLY A 48 14.91 6.09 -23.65
CA GLY A 48 16.01 5.35 -24.26
C GLY A 48 16.50 4.13 -23.47
N SER A 49 16.31 4.07 -22.14
CA SER A 49 16.67 2.88 -21.35
C SER A 49 15.58 1.80 -21.39
N ILE A 50 14.31 2.20 -21.43
CA ILE A 50 13.17 1.28 -21.47
C ILE A 50 13.13 0.52 -22.80
N LEU A 51 13.35 1.19 -23.94
CA LEU A 51 13.46 0.51 -25.23
C LEU A 51 14.63 -0.48 -25.29
N LYS A 52 15.78 -0.15 -24.67
CA LYS A 52 16.92 -1.08 -24.58
C LYS A 52 16.60 -2.30 -23.73
N LEU A 53 15.90 -2.12 -22.60
CA LEU A 53 15.46 -3.22 -21.75
C LEU A 53 14.46 -4.13 -22.48
N LEU A 54 13.46 -3.55 -23.15
CA LEU A 54 12.49 -4.31 -23.95
C LEU A 54 13.15 -5.06 -25.11
N GLY A 55 14.12 -4.46 -25.79
CA GLY A 55 14.92 -5.11 -26.82
C GLY A 55 15.73 -6.30 -26.29
N LEU A 56 16.35 -6.14 -25.10
CA LEU A 56 17.07 -7.23 -24.43
C LEU A 56 16.13 -8.37 -24.03
N ILE A 57 14.97 -8.07 -23.45
CA ILE A 57 13.95 -9.06 -23.08
C ILE A 57 13.46 -9.82 -24.33
N LEU A 58 13.21 -9.12 -25.44
CA LEU A 58 12.79 -9.75 -26.69
C LEU A 58 13.90 -10.65 -27.26
N LEU A 59 15.16 -10.22 -27.22
CA LEU A 59 16.32 -11.04 -27.61
C LEU A 59 16.43 -12.31 -26.76
N CYS A 60 16.31 -12.21 -25.43
CA CYS A 60 16.34 -13.36 -24.53
C CYS A 60 15.20 -14.35 -24.82
N ASN A 61 13.98 -13.86 -25.07
CA ASN A 61 12.86 -14.73 -25.45
C ASN A 61 13.08 -15.43 -26.80
N LEU A 62 13.61 -14.72 -27.80
CA LEU A 62 13.97 -15.33 -29.10
C LEU A 62 15.05 -16.41 -28.95
N LEU A 63 16.06 -16.19 -28.09
CA LEU A 63 17.09 -17.20 -27.81
C LEU A 63 16.52 -18.44 -27.10
N ILE A 64 15.60 -18.26 -26.14
CA ILE A 64 14.92 -19.38 -25.46
C ILE A 64 14.06 -20.18 -26.46
N ILE A 65 13.28 -19.50 -27.31
CA ILE A 65 12.46 -20.15 -28.34
C ILE A 65 13.35 -20.86 -29.37
N GLY A 66 14.46 -20.26 -29.78
CA GLY A 66 15.42 -20.86 -30.71
C GLY A 66 16.09 -22.11 -30.14
N ALA A 67 16.53 -22.07 -28.88
CA ALA A 67 17.11 -23.22 -28.19
C ALA A 67 16.10 -24.36 -28.03
N PHE A 68 14.85 -24.05 -27.65
CA PHE A 68 13.78 -25.04 -27.56
C PHE A 68 13.45 -25.65 -28.93
N GLY A 69 13.36 -24.83 -29.98
CA GLY A 69 13.13 -25.28 -31.35
C GLY A 69 14.24 -26.20 -31.88
N ALA A 70 15.51 -25.87 -31.62
CA ALA A 70 16.64 -26.71 -31.98
C ALA A 70 16.64 -28.05 -31.24
N TRP A 71 16.37 -28.04 -29.93
CA TRP A 71 16.24 -29.27 -29.13
C TRP A 71 15.08 -30.16 -29.61
N TYR A 72 13.93 -29.56 -29.90
CA TYR A 72 12.75 -30.27 -30.40
C TYR A 72 12.99 -30.87 -31.79
N TYR A 73 13.63 -30.12 -32.70
CA TYR A 73 14.02 -30.59 -34.02
C TYR A 73 14.97 -31.79 -33.94
N ASN A 74 16.01 -31.72 -33.09
CA ASN A 74 16.94 -32.84 -32.91
C ASN A 74 16.22 -34.08 -32.36
N THR A 75 15.34 -33.90 -31.37
CA THR A 75 14.54 -34.99 -30.77
C THR A 75 13.62 -35.67 -31.79
N ILE A 76 13.06 -34.92 -32.74
CA ILE A 76 12.25 -35.48 -33.84
C ILE A 76 13.13 -36.23 -34.84
N ASN A 77 14.27 -35.67 -35.24
CA ASN A 77 15.18 -36.35 -36.16
C ASN A 77 15.70 -37.67 -35.55
N ASP A 78 16.09 -37.68 -34.28
CA ASP A 78 16.50 -38.91 -33.58
C ASP A 78 15.39 -39.99 -33.61
N GLN A 79 14.11 -39.61 -33.46
CA GLN A 79 12.99 -40.54 -33.57
C GLN A 79 12.70 -41.00 -35.01
N ILE A 80 12.94 -40.16 -36.00
CA ILE A 80 12.80 -40.48 -37.42
C ILE A 80 13.91 -41.45 -37.85
N ASP A 81 15.16 -41.18 -37.46
CA ASP A 81 16.32 -42.03 -37.75
C ASP A 81 16.21 -43.39 -37.05
N GLN A 82 15.68 -43.45 -35.82
CA GLN A 82 15.36 -44.73 -35.15
C GLN A 82 14.30 -45.55 -35.91
N ARG A 83 13.35 -44.90 -36.59
CA ARG A 83 12.32 -45.57 -37.41
C ARG A 83 12.85 -45.98 -38.78
N LEU A 84 13.70 -45.16 -39.40
CA LEU A 84 14.27 -45.40 -40.73
C LEU A 84 15.43 -46.41 -40.73
N SER A 85 16.24 -46.44 -39.66
CA SER A 85 17.36 -47.38 -39.50
C SER A 85 16.93 -48.84 -39.29
N GLY A 86 15.63 -49.12 -39.28
CA GLY A 86 15.06 -50.47 -39.22
C GLY A 86 15.44 -51.27 -37.99
N HIS A 87 16.01 -50.63 -36.96
CA HIS A 87 16.50 -51.31 -35.77
C HIS A 87 15.31 -51.82 -34.95
N PRO A 88 15.17 -53.15 -34.77
CA PRO A 88 14.11 -53.69 -33.93
C PRO A 88 14.32 -53.19 -32.50
N VAL A 89 13.26 -52.60 -31.92
CA VAL A 89 13.27 -52.14 -30.53
C VAL A 89 13.78 -53.28 -29.64
N PRO A 90 14.87 -53.07 -28.86
CA PRO A 90 15.44 -54.14 -28.05
C PRO A 90 14.41 -54.59 -27.01
N VAL A 91 13.88 -55.80 -27.22
CA VAL A 91 12.96 -56.44 -26.27
C VAL A 91 13.73 -56.64 -24.96
N ARG A 92 13.33 -55.87 -23.95
CA ARG A 92 13.87 -55.95 -22.59
C ARG A 92 13.78 -57.40 -22.11
N PRO A 93 14.89 -58.07 -21.75
CA PRO A 93 14.88 -59.49 -21.44
C PRO A 93 14.01 -59.82 -20.21
N ASN A 94 13.31 -60.95 -20.32
CA ASN A 94 12.28 -61.40 -19.39
C ASN A 94 12.78 -61.60 -17.95
N ASN A 95 11.91 -61.21 -17.01
CA ASN A 95 11.84 -61.79 -15.67
C ASN A 95 11.02 -63.11 -15.75
N PRO A 96 11.40 -64.21 -15.08
CA PRO A 96 10.70 -65.49 -15.22
C PRO A 96 9.28 -65.53 -14.56
N ASN A 97 8.38 -66.13 -15.33
CA ASN A 97 6.93 -66.41 -15.17
C ASN A 97 6.60 -67.50 -14.10
N PRO A 98 5.34 -67.98 -13.86
CA PRO A 98 3.96 -67.60 -14.32
C PRO A 98 2.92 -67.57 -13.14
N PRO A 99 1.55 -67.67 -13.27
CA PRO A 99 0.70 -67.78 -14.47
C PRO A 99 -0.61 -66.93 -14.57
N SER A 100 -1.13 -66.88 -15.81
CA SER A 100 -2.55 -66.80 -16.20
C SER A 100 -3.40 -65.55 -15.93
N THR A 101 -3.53 -64.68 -16.96
CA THR A 101 -4.84 -64.43 -17.63
C THR A 101 -4.66 -63.77 -19.00
N SER A 102 -5.64 -63.93 -19.89
CA SER A 102 -5.57 -63.58 -21.33
C SER A 102 -5.51 -62.06 -21.62
N PRO A 103 -4.89 -61.63 -22.74
CA PRO A 103 -4.84 -60.23 -23.14
C PRO A 103 -6.13 -59.75 -23.83
N ALA A 104 -6.58 -58.54 -23.49
CA ALA A 104 -7.53 -57.75 -24.29
C ALA A 104 -6.78 -56.68 -25.11
N PRO A 105 -7.26 -56.31 -26.32
CA PRO A 105 -6.51 -55.43 -27.22
C PRO A 105 -6.54 -53.95 -26.77
N ALA A 106 -5.37 -53.39 -26.49
CA ALA A 106 -5.20 -51.99 -26.14
C ALA A 106 -5.02 -51.10 -27.40
N THR A 107 -6.14 -50.78 -28.08
CA THR A 107 -6.11 -49.97 -29.32
C THR A 107 -7.11 -48.80 -29.33
N SER A 108 -7.57 -48.32 -28.16
CA SER A 108 -8.64 -47.30 -28.06
C SER A 108 -8.29 -46.03 -27.26
N VAL A 109 -7.16 -45.98 -26.56
CA VAL A 109 -6.86 -44.86 -25.62
C VAL A 109 -6.54 -43.55 -26.35
N ALA A 110 -5.88 -43.60 -27.51
CA ALA A 110 -5.51 -42.41 -28.28
C ALA A 110 -6.69 -41.73 -29.00
N ALA A 111 -7.81 -42.43 -29.24
CA ALA A 111 -8.99 -41.85 -29.89
C ALA A 111 -9.91 -41.11 -28.89
N ASN A 112 -9.80 -41.42 -27.60
CA ASN A 112 -10.67 -40.87 -26.56
C ASN A 112 -10.19 -39.53 -25.99
N THR A 113 -8.96 -39.10 -26.27
CA THR A 113 -8.43 -37.80 -25.85
C THR A 113 -8.90 -36.65 -26.74
N ASP A 114 -9.03 -36.89 -28.04
CA ASP A 114 -9.39 -35.87 -29.03
C ASP A 114 -10.89 -35.52 -28.95
N SER A 115 -11.75 -36.50 -28.69
CA SER A 115 -13.19 -36.28 -28.46
C SER A 115 -13.45 -35.43 -27.22
N ASN A 116 -12.75 -35.69 -26.11
CA ASN A 116 -12.81 -34.90 -24.88
C ASN A 116 -12.30 -33.46 -25.05
N LEU A 117 -11.43 -33.18 -26.02
CA LEU A 117 -10.98 -31.83 -26.35
C LEU A 117 -11.99 -31.09 -27.22
N ALA A 118 -12.59 -31.76 -28.21
CA ALA A 118 -13.63 -31.18 -29.06
C ALA A 118 -14.88 -30.78 -28.25
N GLU A 119 -15.31 -31.63 -27.31
CA GLU A 119 -16.45 -31.36 -26.41
C GLU A 119 -16.18 -30.13 -25.53
N LYS A 120 -15.01 -30.03 -24.90
CA LYS A 120 -14.61 -28.86 -24.10
C LYS A 120 -14.53 -27.57 -24.93
N PHE A 121 -14.15 -27.66 -26.19
CA PHE A 121 -14.10 -26.50 -27.08
C PHE A 121 -15.51 -26.03 -27.47
N ALA A 122 -16.43 -26.96 -27.71
CA ALA A 122 -17.84 -26.66 -27.95
C ALA A 122 -18.52 -26.01 -26.73
N ASP A 123 -18.28 -26.53 -25.52
CA ASP A 123 -18.77 -25.94 -24.27
C ASP A 123 -18.24 -24.52 -24.05
N LEU A 124 -16.94 -24.29 -24.26
CA LEU A 124 -16.34 -22.96 -24.14
C LEU A 124 -16.97 -21.97 -25.15
N GLN A 125 -17.21 -22.42 -26.39
CA GLN A 125 -17.84 -21.62 -27.43
C GLN A 125 -19.30 -21.30 -27.11
N ALA A 126 -20.06 -22.27 -26.57
CA ALA A 126 -21.42 -22.06 -26.09
C ALA A 126 -21.47 -21.07 -24.90
N GLN A 127 -20.51 -21.15 -23.98
CA GLN A 127 -20.39 -20.23 -22.85
C GLN A 127 -20.08 -18.79 -23.32
N LEU A 128 -19.21 -18.62 -24.32
CA LEU A 128 -18.94 -17.32 -24.94
C LEU A 128 -20.18 -16.74 -25.63
N GLN A 129 -20.93 -17.54 -26.38
CA GLN A 129 -22.19 -17.09 -27.00
C GLN A 129 -23.25 -16.71 -25.96
N ALA A 130 -23.37 -17.47 -24.86
CA ALA A 130 -24.28 -17.16 -23.77
C ALA A 130 -23.94 -15.84 -23.05
N THR A 131 -22.64 -15.53 -22.87
CA THR A 131 -22.21 -14.25 -22.28
C THR A 131 -22.45 -13.08 -23.23
N GLN A 132 -22.16 -13.22 -24.53
CA GLN A 132 -22.48 -12.21 -25.54
C GLN A 132 -23.98 -11.92 -25.61
N LYS A 133 -24.84 -12.95 -25.55
CA LYS A 133 -26.30 -12.79 -25.53
C LYS A 133 -26.77 -11.98 -24.31
N ARG A 134 -26.26 -12.31 -23.11
CA ARG A 134 -26.59 -11.57 -21.88
C ARG A 134 -26.18 -10.10 -21.96
N LEU A 135 -25.02 -9.80 -22.55
CA LEU A 135 -24.58 -8.41 -22.76
C LEU A 135 -25.56 -7.65 -23.69
N ALA A 136 -25.95 -8.26 -24.81
CA ALA A 136 -26.93 -7.67 -25.73
C ALA A 136 -28.31 -7.45 -25.06
N GLU A 137 -28.78 -8.40 -24.24
CA GLU A 137 -30.01 -8.26 -23.45
C GLU A 137 -29.92 -7.09 -22.45
N THR A 138 -28.77 -6.91 -21.76
CA THR A 138 -28.55 -5.75 -20.87
C THR A 138 -28.43 -4.41 -21.61
N GLU A 139 -27.87 -4.39 -22.83
CA GLU A 139 -27.80 -3.19 -23.66
C GLU A 139 -29.20 -2.76 -24.16
N GLN A 140 -30.06 -3.72 -24.49
CA GLN A 140 -31.46 -3.43 -24.84
C GLN A 140 -32.26 -2.94 -23.62
N ALA A 141 -32.08 -3.55 -22.44
CA ALA A 141 -32.74 -3.11 -21.22
C ALA A 141 -32.34 -1.68 -20.81
N THR A 142 -31.06 -1.34 -20.91
CA THR A 142 -30.56 0.02 -20.61
C THR A 142 -31.04 1.06 -21.64
N LYS A 143 -31.09 0.73 -22.94
CA LYS A 143 -31.70 1.60 -23.97
C LYS A 143 -33.20 1.81 -23.76
N ALA A 144 -33.94 0.78 -23.34
CA ALA A 144 -35.36 0.91 -23.01
C ALA A 144 -35.58 1.85 -21.81
N LEU A 145 -34.72 1.76 -20.78
CA LEU A 145 -34.77 2.66 -19.63
C LEU A 145 -34.42 4.11 -20.02
N ALA A 146 -33.40 4.32 -20.86
CA ALA A 146 -33.02 5.64 -21.35
C ALA A 146 -34.13 6.34 -22.14
N ASN A 147 -34.82 5.61 -23.03
CA ASN A 147 -35.97 6.15 -23.78
C ASN A 147 -37.14 6.50 -22.85
N ARG A 148 -37.37 5.72 -21.79
CA ARG A 148 -38.42 6.01 -20.79
C ARG A 148 -38.15 7.29 -20.00
N THR A 149 -36.90 7.68 -19.83
CA THR A 149 -36.50 8.94 -19.15
C THR A 149 -36.68 10.18 -20.05
N GLN A 150 -36.76 10.01 -21.38
CA GLN A 150 -37.00 11.12 -22.32
C GLN A 150 -38.49 11.43 -22.55
N GLN A 151 -39.39 10.56 -22.09
CA GLN A 151 -40.84 10.80 -22.07
C GLN A 151 -41.31 11.14 -20.65
N ALA A 152 -40.82 12.26 -20.11
CA ALA A 152 -41.46 12.90 -18.97
C ALA A 152 -42.67 13.73 -19.48
N PRO A 153 -43.93 13.32 -19.22
CA PRO A 153 -45.07 14.13 -19.60
C PRO A 153 -45.11 15.42 -18.77
N THR A 154 -45.29 16.56 -19.42
CA THR A 154 -45.49 17.85 -18.77
C THR A 154 -46.77 17.80 -17.94
N VAL A 155 -46.65 17.76 -16.62
CA VAL A 155 -47.81 17.63 -15.70
C VAL A 155 -48.48 19.01 -15.52
N PRO A 156 -49.75 19.20 -15.94
CA PRO A 156 -50.55 20.35 -15.51
C PRO A 156 -50.98 20.19 -14.04
N PRO A 157 -51.25 21.29 -13.31
CA PRO A 157 -51.58 21.22 -11.88
C PRO A 157 -52.92 20.51 -11.61
N PRO A 158 -53.04 19.73 -10.53
CA PRO A 158 -54.21 18.90 -10.28
C PRO A 158 -55.37 19.66 -9.61
N PRO A 159 -56.63 19.43 -10.03
CA PRO A 159 -57.80 19.68 -9.20
C PRO A 159 -57.98 18.59 -8.13
N ALA A 160 -58.84 18.88 -7.15
CA ALA A 160 -58.90 18.18 -5.87
C ALA A 160 -59.61 16.80 -5.88
N VAL A 161 -59.09 15.90 -5.03
CA VAL A 161 -59.76 14.76 -4.35
C VAL A 161 -60.40 13.66 -5.22
N ALA A 162 -59.79 12.47 -5.16
CA ALA A 162 -60.51 11.20 -5.13
C ALA A 162 -59.73 10.18 -4.27
N VAL A 163 -60.34 9.70 -3.18
CA VAL A 163 -59.74 8.67 -2.31
C VAL A 163 -59.96 7.30 -2.93
N ALA A 164 -58.89 6.67 -3.43
CA ALA A 164 -58.89 5.28 -3.87
C ALA A 164 -58.36 4.37 -2.74
N PRO A 165 -58.85 3.13 -2.60
CA PRO A 165 -58.60 2.30 -1.42
C PRO A 165 -57.18 1.73 -1.39
N ALA A 166 -56.67 1.56 -0.17
CA ALA A 166 -55.39 0.90 0.08
C ALA A 166 -55.42 -0.58 -0.35
N LEU A 167 -54.39 -1.03 -1.07
CA LEU A 167 -53.79 -2.37 -0.98
C LEU A 167 -52.60 -2.50 -1.95
N THR A 168 -51.38 -2.41 -1.44
CA THR A 168 -50.19 -3.16 -1.90
C THR A 168 -49.06 -2.98 -0.89
N PRO A 169 -48.36 -4.05 -0.44
CA PRO A 169 -47.20 -3.92 0.43
C PRO A 169 -45.98 -3.50 -0.42
N ALA A 170 -45.76 -2.19 -0.55
CA ALA A 170 -44.65 -1.61 -1.32
C ALA A 170 -43.29 -1.62 -0.58
N THR A 171 -43.05 -2.61 0.28
CA THR A 171 -41.83 -2.74 1.09
C THR A 171 -40.54 -3.09 0.32
N PRO A 172 -40.49 -4.00 -0.69
CA PRO A 172 -39.21 -4.47 -1.22
C PRO A 172 -38.37 -3.39 -1.93
N LEU A 173 -39.03 -2.39 -2.54
CA LEU A 173 -38.34 -1.29 -3.24
C LEU A 173 -37.50 -0.41 -2.28
N THR A 174 -37.87 -0.39 -1.00
CA THR A 174 -37.19 0.44 0.01
C THR A 174 -35.92 -0.25 0.51
N ASP A 175 -35.96 -1.57 0.68
CA ASP A 175 -34.84 -2.39 1.11
C ASP A 175 -33.75 -2.43 0.02
N ASP A 176 -34.14 -2.61 -1.25
CA ASP A 176 -33.21 -2.54 -2.39
C ASP A 176 -32.51 -1.16 -2.51
N PHE A 177 -33.25 -0.08 -2.28
CA PHE A 177 -32.69 1.27 -2.28
C PHE A 177 -31.71 1.49 -1.10
N LEU A 178 -32.02 0.94 0.08
CA LEU A 178 -31.14 0.98 1.24
C LEU A 178 -29.85 0.20 0.98
N LEU A 179 -29.93 -1.02 0.43
CA LEU A 179 -28.77 -1.83 0.05
C LEU A 179 -27.89 -1.12 -0.98
N LEU A 180 -28.49 -0.49 -1.99
CA LEU A 180 -27.74 0.28 -2.99
C LEU A 180 -27.03 1.50 -2.37
N LYS A 181 -27.69 2.19 -1.44
CA LYS A 181 -27.11 3.32 -0.70
C LYS A 181 -25.93 2.91 0.17
N GLU A 182 -26.06 1.86 0.97
CA GLU A 182 -24.96 1.37 1.82
C GLU A 182 -23.81 0.79 0.97
N ARG A 183 -24.10 0.09 -0.14
CA ARG A 183 -23.04 -0.33 -1.08
C ARG A 183 -22.25 0.87 -1.63
N ASN A 184 -22.93 1.93 -2.07
CA ASN A 184 -22.27 3.14 -2.56
C ASN A 184 -21.46 3.85 -1.46
N ARG A 185 -21.87 3.74 -0.19
CA ARG A 185 -21.13 4.24 0.98
C ARG A 185 -19.85 3.44 1.24
N LEU A 186 -19.87 2.11 1.07
CA LEU A 186 -18.66 1.28 1.15
C LEU A 186 -17.64 1.68 0.08
N THR A 187 -18.08 1.84 -1.17
CA THR A 187 -17.22 2.32 -2.26
C THR A 187 -16.64 3.71 -1.96
N ALA A 188 -17.44 4.63 -1.39
CA ALA A 188 -16.98 5.94 -0.98
C ALA A 188 -15.90 5.89 0.13
N TYR A 189 -16.03 5.00 1.13
CA TYR A 189 -15.00 4.81 2.15
C TYR A 189 -13.67 4.28 1.57
N ALA A 190 -13.74 3.34 0.62
CA ALA A 190 -12.55 2.85 -0.07
C ALA A 190 -11.92 3.91 -0.99
N ASP A 191 -12.73 4.70 -1.69
CA ASP A 191 -12.26 5.83 -2.50
C ASP A 191 -11.61 6.91 -1.63
N GLU A 192 -12.18 7.23 -0.46
CA GLU A 192 -11.62 8.20 0.48
C GLU A 192 -10.31 7.69 1.10
N ALA A 193 -10.26 6.43 1.55
CA ALA A 193 -9.05 5.79 2.05
C ALA A 193 -7.93 5.82 1.01
N ILE A 194 -8.22 5.44 -0.23
CA ILE A 194 -7.27 5.52 -1.34
C ILE A 194 -6.87 6.98 -1.59
N ALA A 195 -7.82 7.89 -1.82
CA ALA A 195 -7.52 9.26 -2.24
C ALA A 195 -6.71 10.03 -1.20
N THR A 196 -7.10 9.97 0.08
CA THR A 196 -6.52 10.77 1.17
C THR A 196 -5.38 10.08 1.92
N ALA A 197 -5.25 8.76 1.79
CA ALA A 197 -4.46 7.91 2.68
C ALA A 197 -4.86 7.98 4.16
N ASN A 198 -6.05 8.49 4.49
CA ASN A 198 -6.59 8.44 5.84
C ASN A 198 -6.98 7.01 6.21
N ARG A 199 -6.57 6.59 7.40
CA ARG A 199 -6.91 5.29 7.98
C ARG A 199 -8.37 5.19 8.42
N ALA A 200 -9.00 6.27 8.87
CA ALA A 200 -10.33 6.22 9.46
C ALA A 200 -11.41 5.65 8.52
N PRO A 201 -11.49 6.01 7.21
CA PRO A 201 -12.41 5.38 6.26
C PRO A 201 -12.14 3.89 6.05
N TYR A 202 -10.86 3.47 6.03
CA TYR A 202 -10.51 2.05 5.92
C TYR A 202 -10.99 1.24 7.15
N GLU A 203 -10.88 1.80 8.36
CA GLU A 203 -11.46 1.15 9.56
C GLU A 203 -12.99 1.06 9.52
N GLN A 204 -13.70 1.99 8.85
CA GLN A 204 -15.15 1.86 8.66
C GLN A 204 -15.52 0.68 7.76
N LEU A 205 -14.67 0.32 6.79
CA LEU A 205 -14.87 -0.90 5.99
C LEU A 205 -14.81 -2.15 6.89
N TRP A 206 -13.80 -2.27 7.75
CA TRP A 206 -13.71 -3.40 8.69
C TRP A 206 -14.91 -3.45 9.65
N LYS A 207 -15.27 -2.32 10.27
CA LYS A 207 -16.46 -2.22 11.14
C LYS A 207 -17.77 -2.62 10.43
N SER A 208 -17.87 -2.37 9.12
CA SER A 208 -19.04 -2.76 8.32
C SER A 208 -19.15 -4.26 8.03
N MET A 209 -18.08 -5.05 8.22
CA MET A 209 -18.18 -6.53 8.17
C MET A 209 -18.81 -7.10 9.44
N ASP A 210 -18.66 -6.42 10.57
CA ASP A 210 -19.18 -6.85 11.87
C ASP A 210 -20.62 -6.37 12.12
N ASP A 211 -21.15 -5.44 11.31
CA ASP A 211 -22.53 -4.96 11.43
C ASP A 211 -23.53 -6.01 10.86
N PRO A 212 -24.38 -6.64 11.71
CA PRO A 212 -25.35 -7.62 11.25
C PRO A 212 -26.39 -7.05 10.26
N ARG A 213 -26.57 -5.72 10.20
CA ARG A 213 -27.45 -5.06 9.22
C ARG A 213 -26.89 -5.10 7.80
N LEU A 214 -25.57 -5.24 7.67
CA LEU A 214 -24.84 -5.27 6.40
C LEU A 214 -24.39 -6.68 6.02
N ALA A 215 -24.94 -7.72 6.67
CA ALA A 215 -24.59 -9.12 6.44
C ALA A 215 -24.70 -9.57 4.96
N THR A 216 -25.65 -9.00 4.20
CA THR A 216 -25.82 -9.24 2.76
C THR A 216 -24.74 -8.58 1.89
N LEU A 217 -24.07 -7.54 2.40
CA LEU A 217 -23.03 -6.77 1.72
C LEU A 217 -21.59 -7.20 2.10
N VAL A 218 -21.40 -8.19 2.97
CA VAL A 218 -20.07 -8.66 3.42
C VAL A 218 -19.12 -8.97 2.24
N HIS A 219 -19.62 -9.53 1.14
CA HIS A 219 -18.81 -9.78 -0.06
C HIS A 219 -18.41 -8.47 -0.78
N ALA A 220 -19.27 -7.46 -0.79
CA ALA A 220 -18.94 -6.14 -1.34
C ALA A 220 -17.91 -5.43 -0.44
N THR A 221 -18.09 -5.45 0.87
CA THR A 221 -17.11 -4.91 1.84
C THR A 221 -15.73 -5.55 1.66
N ARG A 222 -15.66 -6.88 1.54
CA ARG A 222 -14.38 -7.59 1.28
C ARG A 222 -13.75 -7.20 -0.05
N ALA A 223 -14.53 -7.01 -1.10
CA ALA A 223 -14.02 -6.54 -2.40
C ALA A 223 -13.43 -5.12 -2.31
N GLU A 224 -14.07 -4.22 -1.53
CA GLU A 224 -13.57 -2.86 -1.29
C GLU A 224 -12.30 -2.86 -0.42
N ILE A 225 -12.21 -3.70 0.63
CA ILE A 225 -10.99 -3.88 1.43
C ILE A 225 -9.83 -4.35 0.55
N LEU A 226 -10.05 -5.37 -0.29
CA LEU A 226 -9.05 -5.87 -1.24
C LEU A 226 -8.67 -4.81 -2.28
N ARG A 227 -9.60 -3.93 -2.70
CA ARG A 227 -9.30 -2.81 -3.60
C ARG A 227 -8.33 -1.81 -2.97
N VAL A 228 -8.54 -1.47 -1.69
CA VAL A 228 -7.62 -0.61 -0.94
C VAL A 228 -6.26 -1.29 -0.74
N GLN A 229 -6.22 -2.55 -0.30
CA GLN A 229 -4.96 -3.29 -0.12
C GLN A 229 -4.16 -3.41 -1.43
N ASN A 230 -4.80 -3.78 -2.54
CA ASN A 230 -4.15 -3.88 -3.85
C ASN A 230 -3.61 -2.53 -4.34
N TYR A 231 -4.33 -1.43 -4.09
CA TYR A 231 -3.81 -0.09 -4.38
C TYR A 231 -2.49 0.16 -3.65
N TYR A 232 -2.44 -0.07 -2.34
CA TYR A 232 -1.23 0.13 -1.54
C TYR A 232 -0.09 -0.83 -1.88
N LEU A 233 -0.38 -2.08 -2.27
CA LEU A 233 0.64 -3.00 -2.78
C LEU A 233 1.25 -2.54 -4.12
N SER A 234 0.48 -1.85 -4.97
CA SER A 234 0.90 -1.51 -6.35
C SER A 234 1.94 -0.38 -6.48
N GLY A 235 2.15 0.45 -5.44
CA GLY A 235 3.14 1.53 -5.52
C GLY A 235 3.25 2.38 -4.26
N SER A 236 4.25 3.27 -4.23
CA SER A 236 4.40 4.33 -3.22
C SER A 236 3.93 5.67 -3.77
N ARG A 237 3.31 6.50 -2.93
CA ARG A 237 2.98 7.90 -3.24
C ARG A 237 4.18 8.84 -3.14
N LEU A 238 5.24 8.38 -2.49
CA LEU A 238 6.48 9.12 -2.25
C LEU A 238 7.63 8.46 -3.02
N ASP A 239 8.21 9.17 -3.99
CA ASP A 239 9.35 8.70 -4.81
C ASP A 239 10.68 9.03 -4.13
N ARG A 240 11.01 10.33 -4.06
CA ARG A 240 12.22 10.84 -3.40
C ARG A 240 11.84 11.96 -2.45
N PHE A 241 12.05 11.70 -1.16
CA PHE A 241 11.84 12.65 -0.09
C PHE A 241 12.95 12.47 0.94
N ASP A 242 13.61 13.57 1.26
CA ASP A 242 14.67 13.63 2.26
C ASP A 242 14.15 14.43 3.45
N ILE A 243 14.43 13.95 4.67
CA ILE A 243 13.97 14.63 5.88
C ILE A 243 14.77 15.93 6.05
N PRO A 244 14.15 17.10 6.23
CA PRO A 244 14.87 18.33 6.53
C PRO A 244 15.37 18.28 7.98
N VAL A 245 16.51 17.64 8.19
CA VAL A 245 17.05 17.30 9.53
C VAL A 245 17.17 18.54 10.43
N GLY A 246 17.63 19.67 9.88
CA GLY A 246 17.81 20.91 10.64
C GLY A 246 16.54 21.49 11.25
N ASP A 247 15.36 21.20 10.69
CA ASP A 247 14.07 21.70 11.19
C ASP A 247 13.62 20.93 12.46
N TYR A 248 13.99 19.66 12.57
CA TYR A 248 13.62 18.77 13.69
C TYR A 248 14.73 18.61 14.73
N TYR A 249 15.98 18.63 14.29
CA TYR A 249 17.17 18.38 15.11
C TYR A 249 18.27 19.41 14.78
N PRO A 250 18.19 20.63 15.32
CA PRO A 250 19.15 21.71 15.01
C PRO A 250 20.59 21.32 15.37
N ASP A 251 20.80 20.62 16.49
CA ASP A 251 22.11 20.10 16.91
C ASP A 251 22.72 19.09 15.93
N ALA A 252 21.87 18.48 15.08
CA ALA A 252 22.23 17.49 14.07
C ALA A 252 22.03 18.02 12.63
N ALA A 253 21.84 19.32 12.43
CA ALA A 253 21.45 19.91 11.13
C ALA A 253 22.43 19.63 9.97
N ALA A 254 23.70 19.30 10.27
CA ALA A 254 24.70 18.92 9.29
C ALA A 254 24.65 17.43 8.88
N LEU A 255 23.86 16.59 9.57
CA LEU A 255 23.70 15.17 9.25
C LEU A 255 22.68 14.95 8.14
N ARG A 256 22.90 13.91 7.34
CA ARG A 256 21.87 13.39 6.42
C ARG A 256 20.85 12.55 7.19
N ASP A 257 19.67 12.40 6.61
CA ASP A 257 18.57 11.56 7.13
C ASP A 257 19.02 10.12 7.47
N THR A 258 19.83 9.51 6.61
CA THR A 258 20.46 8.19 6.78
C THR A 258 21.43 8.09 7.96
N GLN A 259 21.93 9.23 8.47
CA GLN A 259 22.86 9.32 9.59
C GLN A 259 22.16 9.60 10.93
N LEU A 260 20.83 9.75 10.94
CA LEU A 260 20.06 9.87 12.17
C LEU A 260 20.14 8.58 13.02
N SER A 261 20.15 8.76 14.34
CA SER A 261 20.11 7.66 15.29
C SER A 261 18.71 7.01 15.34
N ASP A 262 18.66 5.77 15.81
CA ASP A 262 17.42 5.00 15.89
C ASP A 262 16.41 5.71 16.82
N GLU A 263 16.86 6.27 17.94
CA GLU A 263 16.04 7.13 18.81
C GLU A 263 15.43 8.34 18.07
N GLN A 264 16.20 9.03 17.23
CA GLN A 264 15.71 10.18 16.45
C GLN A 264 14.67 9.74 15.43
N LEU A 265 14.92 8.64 14.71
CA LEU A 265 13.96 8.09 13.74
C LEU A 265 12.67 7.60 14.42
N ILE A 266 12.78 6.95 15.58
CA ILE A 266 11.63 6.52 16.40
C ILE A 266 10.80 7.73 16.88
N ARG A 267 11.46 8.82 17.32
CA ARG A 267 10.77 10.05 17.71
C ARG A 267 10.05 10.72 16.53
N LEU A 268 10.67 10.76 15.34
CA LEU A 268 10.04 11.29 14.13
C LEU A 268 8.82 10.46 13.70
N LEU A 269 8.93 9.13 13.73
CA LEU A 269 7.83 8.22 13.39
C LEU A 269 6.68 8.31 14.41
N GLY A 270 7.00 8.40 15.70
CA GLY A 270 6.03 8.35 16.79
C GLY A 270 5.19 9.62 17.01
N ASN A 271 5.50 10.73 16.33
CA ASN A 271 4.82 12.01 16.52
C ASN A 271 3.82 12.32 15.38
N PRO A 272 2.49 12.24 15.60
CA PRO A 272 1.49 12.39 14.53
C PRO A 272 1.42 13.81 13.94
N GLU A 273 1.92 14.83 14.66
CA GLU A 273 1.95 16.23 14.21
C GLU A 273 2.97 16.47 13.08
N HIS A 274 3.96 15.58 12.93
CA HIS A 274 4.93 15.69 11.83
C HIS A 274 4.27 15.30 10.49
N PRO A 275 4.65 15.93 9.36
CA PRO A 275 4.13 15.57 8.04
C PRO A 275 4.31 14.07 7.76
N TRP A 276 3.29 13.43 7.19
CA TRP A 276 3.29 11.97 6.97
C TRP A 276 4.48 11.50 6.12
N GLN A 277 5.02 12.35 5.23
CA GLN A 277 6.21 12.07 4.43
C GLN A 277 7.46 11.87 5.29
N VAL A 278 7.59 12.65 6.39
CA VAL A 278 8.69 12.53 7.35
C VAL A 278 8.56 11.23 8.14
N ARG A 279 7.35 10.90 8.59
CA ARG A 279 7.06 9.65 9.31
C ARG A 279 7.29 8.43 8.43
N LEU A 280 6.83 8.46 7.17
CA LEU A 280 7.07 7.40 6.18
C LEU A 280 8.58 7.22 5.94
N LYS A 281 9.32 8.31 5.70
CA LYS A 281 10.77 8.22 5.48
C LYS A 281 11.51 7.73 6.73
N ALA A 282 11.06 8.10 7.92
CA ALA A 282 11.59 7.56 9.17
C ALA A 282 11.32 6.05 9.30
N ALA A 283 10.10 5.58 9.00
CA ALA A 283 9.78 4.14 8.96
C ALA A 283 10.67 3.38 7.98
N ASN A 284 10.81 3.87 6.74
CA ASN A 284 11.68 3.28 5.72
C ASN A 284 13.15 3.14 6.19
N LEU A 285 13.72 4.19 6.79
CA LEU A 285 15.09 4.16 7.31
C LEU A 285 15.25 3.19 8.49
N LEU A 286 14.21 3.02 9.31
CA LEU A 286 14.18 2.05 10.41
C LEU A 286 14.17 0.59 9.95
N GLY A 287 13.67 0.28 8.73
CA GLY A 287 13.66 -1.09 8.20
C GLY A 287 15.05 -1.74 8.06
N LEU A 288 16.11 -0.92 8.03
CA LEU A 288 17.50 -1.38 7.96
C LEU A 288 18.17 -1.53 9.35
N ARG A 289 17.48 -1.19 10.45
CA ARG A 289 18.03 -1.11 11.82
C ARG A 289 17.60 -2.31 12.66
N ARG A 290 18.50 -3.27 12.90
CA ARG A 290 18.21 -4.56 13.59
C ARG A 290 18.10 -4.48 15.12
N SER A 291 17.29 -3.55 15.63
CA SER A 291 17.02 -3.41 17.07
C SER A 291 15.60 -3.85 17.45
N THR A 292 15.43 -4.36 18.67
CA THR A 292 14.12 -4.66 19.26
C THR A 292 13.30 -3.39 19.50
N THR A 293 13.95 -2.30 19.94
CA THR A 293 13.31 -0.99 20.18
C THR A 293 12.70 -0.41 18.89
N VAL A 294 13.34 -0.69 17.75
CA VAL A 294 12.83 -0.34 16.42
C VAL A 294 11.63 -1.20 16.03
N GLY A 295 11.65 -2.51 16.31
CA GLY A 295 10.50 -3.40 16.08
C GLY A 295 9.25 -2.99 16.87
N ASP A 296 9.43 -2.60 18.14
CA ASP A 296 8.34 -2.06 18.97
C ASP A 296 7.78 -0.75 18.40
N ALA A 297 8.65 0.16 17.96
CA ALA A 297 8.26 1.43 17.35
C ALA A 297 7.50 1.25 16.03
N LEU A 298 7.96 0.33 15.17
CA LEU A 298 7.29 -0.03 13.91
C LEU A 298 5.93 -0.67 14.17
N THR A 299 5.85 -1.64 15.10
CA THR A 299 4.58 -2.27 15.51
C THR A 299 3.59 -1.23 16.03
N LYS A 300 4.05 -0.28 16.86
CA LYS A 300 3.23 0.84 17.34
C LYS A 300 2.74 1.74 16.19
N ALA A 301 3.61 2.08 15.24
CA ALA A 301 3.21 2.88 14.07
C ALA A 301 2.16 2.16 13.21
N ILE A 302 2.34 0.85 12.97
CA ILE A 302 1.35 0.01 12.27
C ILE A 302 0.01 0.01 13.02
N LYS A 303 0.03 -0.07 14.35
CA LYS A 303 -1.17 -0.03 15.20
C LYS A 303 -1.89 1.31 15.18
N SER A 304 -1.19 2.46 15.20
CA SER A 304 -1.81 3.76 15.53
C SER A 304 -1.54 4.93 14.58
N ASP A 305 -0.72 4.80 13.52
CA ASP A 305 -0.52 5.93 12.60
C ASP A 305 -1.81 6.23 11.80
N PRO A 306 -2.26 7.50 11.71
CA PRO A 306 -3.48 7.86 10.99
C PRO A 306 -3.36 7.79 9.46
N ASN A 307 -2.15 7.63 8.91
CA ASN A 307 -1.89 7.62 7.46
C ASN A 307 -1.47 6.22 6.97
N LEU A 308 -2.22 5.70 5.99
CA LEU A 308 -2.04 4.35 5.43
C LEU A 308 -0.72 4.17 4.65
N ASP A 309 -0.16 5.23 4.04
CA ASP A 309 1.17 5.13 3.42
C ASP A 309 2.26 4.89 4.49
N VAL A 310 2.14 5.54 5.66
CA VAL A 310 3.07 5.33 6.80
C VAL A 310 2.89 3.94 7.39
N VAL A 311 1.65 3.49 7.62
CA VAL A 311 1.35 2.14 8.11
C VAL A 311 1.94 1.09 7.17
N LYS A 312 1.73 1.23 5.85
CA LYS A 312 2.28 0.33 4.83
C LYS A 312 3.81 0.27 4.89
N GLU A 313 4.48 1.42 4.90
CA GLU A 313 5.95 1.47 4.90
C GLU A 313 6.53 0.91 6.21
N ALA A 314 5.86 1.14 7.34
CA ALA A 314 6.19 0.54 8.62
C ALA A 314 6.02 -0.99 8.59
N THR A 315 4.95 -1.52 7.97
CA THR A 315 4.78 -2.96 7.74
C THR A 315 5.94 -3.54 6.93
N PHE A 316 6.30 -2.95 5.80
CA PHE A 316 7.42 -3.43 4.97
C PHE A 316 8.79 -3.31 5.66
N SER A 317 8.99 -2.27 6.45
CA SER A 317 10.20 -2.09 7.27
C SER A 317 10.27 -3.14 8.38
N PHE A 318 9.14 -3.52 8.97
CA PHE A 318 9.05 -4.62 9.93
C PHE A 318 9.35 -5.97 9.26
N GLU A 319 8.92 -6.21 8.02
CA GLU A 319 9.32 -7.41 7.26
C GLU A 319 10.83 -7.46 7.00
N GLN A 320 11.45 -6.33 6.63
CA GLN A 320 12.90 -6.24 6.38
C GLN A 320 13.72 -6.47 7.66
N LEU A 321 13.22 -5.95 8.79
CA LEU A 321 13.81 -6.12 10.12
C LEU A 321 13.80 -7.59 10.58
N THR A 322 12.65 -8.25 10.46
CA THR A 322 12.37 -9.52 11.14
C THR A 322 12.42 -10.74 10.23
N GLY A 323 12.25 -10.55 8.92
CA GLY A 323 12.01 -11.63 7.94
C GLY A 323 10.59 -12.19 7.95
N TYR A 324 9.70 -11.73 8.84
CA TYR A 324 8.30 -12.11 8.87
C TYR A 324 7.54 -11.48 7.69
N ARG A 325 6.63 -12.24 7.08
CA ARG A 325 5.72 -11.73 6.05
C ARG A 325 4.39 -11.35 6.69
N ALA A 326 4.18 -10.06 6.86
CA ALA A 326 3.00 -9.49 7.48
C ALA A 326 1.93 -9.20 6.44
N GLN A 327 0.70 -9.62 6.69
CA GLN A 327 -0.42 -9.24 5.83
C GLN A 327 -0.73 -7.75 6.00
N LEU A 328 -0.85 -7.03 4.89
CA LEU A 328 -0.97 -5.57 4.92
C LEU A 328 -2.26 -5.13 5.64
N PHE A 329 -2.07 -4.29 6.65
CA PHE A 329 -3.10 -3.78 7.58
C PHE A 329 -3.71 -4.82 8.55
N GLU A 330 -3.16 -6.03 8.67
CA GLU A 330 -3.55 -6.96 9.74
C GLU A 330 -2.68 -6.76 10.99
N ILE A 331 -3.23 -6.05 11.96
CA ILE A 331 -2.49 -5.60 13.15
C ILE A 331 -2.43 -6.70 14.22
N ASP A 332 -3.53 -7.44 14.43
CA ASP A 332 -3.64 -8.40 15.53
C ASP A 332 -2.74 -9.64 15.33
N THR A 333 -2.59 -10.08 14.08
CA THR A 333 -1.67 -11.18 13.70
C THR A 333 -0.21 -10.74 13.84
N LEU A 334 0.13 -9.51 13.44
CA LEU A 334 1.47 -8.95 13.61
C LEU A 334 1.82 -8.73 15.09
N GLU A 335 0.93 -8.17 15.90
CA GLU A 335 1.18 -7.92 17.33
C GLU A 335 1.32 -9.21 18.14
N SER A 336 0.50 -10.22 17.87
CA SER A 336 0.60 -11.52 18.54
C SER A 336 1.90 -12.24 18.14
N TRP A 337 2.27 -12.21 16.86
CA TRP A 337 3.55 -12.74 16.38
C TRP A 337 4.75 -12.02 16.99
N TRP A 338 4.74 -10.68 17.05
CA TRP A 338 5.86 -9.89 17.59
C TRP A 338 6.10 -10.15 19.08
N LYS A 339 5.03 -10.26 19.88
CA LYS A 339 5.11 -10.66 21.30
C LYS A 339 5.74 -12.05 21.44
N GLN A 340 5.25 -13.03 20.69
CA GLN A 340 5.82 -14.38 20.71
C GLN A 340 7.29 -14.42 20.30
N TYR A 341 7.67 -13.65 19.27
CA TYR A 341 9.04 -13.56 18.78
C TYR A 341 10.00 -12.91 19.80
N THR A 342 9.55 -11.88 20.52
CA THR A 342 10.35 -11.19 21.55
C THR A 342 10.45 -12.00 22.85
N GLU A 343 9.42 -12.76 23.21
CA GLU A 343 9.43 -13.68 24.36
C GLU A 343 10.25 -14.96 24.10
N SER A 344 10.19 -15.50 22.87
CA SER A 344 10.81 -16.78 22.50
C SER A 344 11.36 -16.75 21.06
N PRO A 345 12.50 -16.08 20.81
CA PRO A 345 13.05 -15.96 19.47
C PRO A 345 13.43 -17.33 18.88
N PRO A 346 13.09 -17.62 17.60
CA PRO A 346 13.45 -18.87 16.95
C PRO A 346 14.98 -19.08 16.92
N PRO A 347 15.49 -20.32 17.06
CA PRO A 347 16.94 -20.58 17.12
C PRO A 347 17.73 -20.19 15.85
N ASN A 348 17.04 -20.01 14.72
CA ASN A 348 17.62 -19.58 13.44
C ASN A 348 17.22 -18.14 13.05
N ALA A 349 16.63 -17.37 13.97
CA ALA A 349 16.23 -16.00 13.69
C ALA A 349 17.45 -15.08 13.46
N PRO A 350 17.35 -14.04 12.60
CA PRO A 350 18.40 -13.04 12.51
C PRO A 350 18.57 -12.38 13.89
N PRO A 351 19.81 -12.27 14.43
CA PRO A 351 20.00 -11.72 15.75
C PRO A 351 19.62 -10.24 15.76
N LEU A 352 18.53 -9.90 16.46
CA LEU A 352 18.27 -8.53 16.87
C LEU A 352 19.23 -8.20 18.01
N THR A 353 19.88 -7.04 17.95
CA THR A 353 20.68 -6.57 19.06
C THR A 353 19.75 -6.05 20.16
N PRO A 354 19.72 -6.67 21.36
CA PRO A 354 19.06 -6.05 22.50
C PRO A 354 19.82 -4.78 22.84
N GLU A 355 19.16 -3.63 22.69
CA GLU A 355 19.77 -2.33 22.93
C GLU A 355 20.07 -2.19 24.42
N LYS A 356 21.34 -2.42 24.78
CA LYS A 356 21.83 -2.22 26.15
C LYS A 356 21.67 -0.73 26.45
N PRO A 357 20.83 -0.33 27.43
CA PRO A 357 20.43 1.07 27.57
C PRO A 357 21.67 1.95 27.66
N ALA A 358 21.77 2.90 26.72
CA ALA A 358 22.92 3.78 26.62
C ALA A 358 23.09 4.47 27.97
N LYS A 359 24.20 4.13 28.65
CA LYS A 359 24.47 4.65 29.99
C LYS A 359 24.82 6.13 29.82
N THR A 360 23.81 6.99 29.93
CA THR A 360 23.94 8.43 29.82
C THR A 360 25.08 8.86 30.72
N ALA A 361 26.16 9.35 30.12
CA ALA A 361 27.32 9.84 30.85
C ALA A 361 26.98 11.22 31.43
N GLU A 362 26.10 11.22 32.43
CA GLU A 362 25.71 12.39 33.21
C GLU A 362 26.91 12.81 34.08
N LYS A 363 27.84 13.49 33.42
CA LYS A 363 29.15 13.82 33.97
C LYS A 363 29.05 15.04 34.89
N SER A 364 28.63 14.76 36.12
CA SER A 364 29.00 15.47 37.35
C SER A 364 28.88 17.00 37.32
N ALA A 365 27.73 17.51 37.75
CA ALA A 365 27.51 18.93 38.02
C ALA A 365 26.99 19.18 39.46
N ASP A 366 27.65 18.64 40.48
CA ASP A 366 27.57 19.22 41.84
C ASP A 366 28.80 18.91 42.72
N LYS A 367 29.73 19.87 42.77
CA LYS A 367 30.39 20.30 44.01
C LYS A 367 31.27 21.52 43.77
N THR A 368 30.93 22.63 44.44
CA THR A 368 31.82 23.51 45.23
C THR A 368 31.25 24.93 45.26
N LYS A 369 30.90 25.42 46.44
CA LYS A 369 30.58 26.83 46.69
C LYS A 369 31.11 27.24 48.06
N GLU A 370 31.64 28.45 48.16
CA GLU A 370 32.26 29.08 49.35
C GLU A 370 33.61 28.43 49.82
N LYS A 371 34.67 29.13 50.23
CA LYS A 371 35.01 30.55 50.53
C LYS A 371 36.56 30.69 50.35
N ALA A 372 37.21 31.84 50.11
CA ALA A 372 36.82 33.20 49.72
C ALA A 372 38.06 34.09 49.40
N LYS A 373 37.85 35.23 48.71
CA LYS A 373 38.54 36.54 48.88
C LYS A 373 40.09 36.62 48.77
N GLU A 374 40.62 37.07 47.62
CA GLU A 374 41.57 38.21 47.55
C GLU A 374 41.71 38.87 46.14
N LYS A 375 42.59 39.89 46.05
CA LYS A 375 42.66 41.00 45.05
C LYS A 375 43.15 40.65 43.62
N PRO A 376 42.93 41.55 42.62
CA PRO A 376 43.48 41.47 41.26
C PRO A 376 44.88 42.10 41.13
N PRO A 377 45.59 41.84 40.02
CA PRO A 377 45.86 42.93 39.08
C PRO A 377 45.68 42.58 37.58
N THR A 378 45.88 43.60 36.73
CA THR A 378 45.53 43.70 35.30
C THR A 378 46.68 43.21 34.37
N PRO A 379 46.71 43.42 33.02
CA PRO A 379 46.91 42.32 32.07
C PRO A 379 48.24 42.37 31.26
N GLU A 380 48.61 41.26 30.62
CA GLU A 380 49.63 41.28 29.55
C GLU A 380 49.26 40.48 28.28
N LYS A 381 49.76 41.00 27.15
CA LYS A 381 49.65 40.46 25.79
C LYS A 381 50.64 39.33 25.51
N LYS A 382 50.23 38.35 24.71
CA LYS A 382 50.90 37.84 23.47
C LYS A 382 50.00 36.73 22.89
N SER A 383 49.60 36.69 21.61
CA SER A 383 50.31 36.90 20.33
C SER A 383 51.26 35.77 19.94
N SER A 384 50.70 34.73 19.30
CA SER A 384 51.39 33.92 18.28
C SER A 384 50.34 33.20 17.41
N ALA A 385 50.40 33.42 16.10
CA ALA A 385 49.66 32.66 15.09
C ALA A 385 50.54 31.51 14.54
N PRO A 386 50.28 30.98 13.33
CA PRO A 386 49.53 29.75 13.11
C PRO A 386 50.44 28.55 12.81
N SER A 387 49.87 27.34 12.81
CA SER A 387 50.52 26.14 12.28
C SER A 387 49.80 25.65 11.03
N ASP A 388 50.39 25.92 9.86
CA ASP A 388 49.98 25.30 8.60
C ASP A 388 50.08 23.77 8.71
N THR A 389 49.09 23.07 8.16
CA THR A 389 49.13 21.62 7.99
C THR A 389 48.97 21.32 6.51
N GLU A 390 50.09 21.06 5.85
CA GLU A 390 50.14 20.70 4.44
C GLU A 390 49.39 19.38 4.20
N MET A 391 48.49 19.35 3.22
CA MET A 391 47.91 18.10 2.73
C MET A 391 48.79 17.54 1.60
N PRO A 392 49.06 16.22 1.58
CA PRO A 392 49.85 15.61 0.51
C PRO A 392 49.08 15.58 -0.81
N GLU A 393 49.75 16.08 -1.86
CA GLU A 393 49.27 16.16 -3.23
C GLU A 393 49.11 14.76 -3.87
N LEU A 394 47.87 14.37 -4.17
CA LEU A 394 47.59 13.09 -4.82
C LEU A 394 47.79 13.20 -6.34
N LYS A 395 48.90 12.67 -6.85
CA LYS A 395 49.13 12.52 -8.30
C LYS A 395 48.14 11.53 -8.91
N LEU A 396 47.39 11.95 -9.92
CA LEU A 396 46.71 11.02 -10.83
C LEU A 396 47.72 10.41 -11.82
N PRO A 397 47.57 9.11 -12.16
CA PRO A 397 48.36 8.49 -13.23
C PRO A 397 47.90 8.96 -14.62
N GLU A 398 48.89 8.95 -15.52
CA GLU A 398 48.89 9.50 -16.88
C GLU A 398 48.13 8.61 -17.89
N GLU A 399 47.71 9.19 -19.02
CA GLU A 399 46.83 8.54 -20.00
C GLU A 399 47.51 7.41 -20.79
N LEU A 400 46.74 6.37 -21.13
CA LEU A 400 47.16 5.30 -22.06
C LEU A 400 46.94 5.76 -23.52
N PRO A 401 47.90 5.52 -24.44
CA PRO A 401 47.76 5.90 -25.84
C PRO A 401 46.75 4.99 -26.57
N THR A 402 45.94 5.61 -27.42
CA THR A 402 45.13 4.92 -28.43
C THR A 402 45.95 4.69 -29.69
N ASP A 403 46.34 3.45 -29.97
CA ASP A 403 46.85 3.07 -31.29
C ASP A 403 45.69 2.76 -32.27
N SER A 404 46.02 2.84 -33.57
CA SER A 404 45.09 2.89 -34.72
C SER A 404 44.69 1.53 -35.30
#